data_AF-A0A482WQR7-F1
#
_entry.id   AF-A0A482WQR7-F1
#
_cell.length_a   1.000
_cell.length_b   1.000
_cell.length_c   1.000
_cell.angle_alpha   90.00
_cell.angle_beta   90.00
_cell.angle_gamma   90.00
#
_symmetry.space_group_name_H-M   'P 1'
#
loop_
_entity.id
_entity.type
_entity.pdbx_description
1 polymer ?
#
loop_
_entity_poly.entity_id
_entity_poly.type
_entity_poly.pdbx_seq_one_letter_code
_entity_poly.pdbx_strand_id
1 'polypeptide(L)'
;MPMEVEKTKLEHKVAKMVLETKKAQSSFESKETTLKQVQEEVISKGKMLQKLQAELDRLMLAEVQIRNQYNVHKRKLEKLVEKTGESDLSPEELKLKELEKQISYTEEKTEGLQTFWIRQESHIVSLSQRRSKQLHDMNILRKQLLVLEQKNMNIERDIQNKENEEKKCRTEISHLQTKLVTLSEKLCQRRGYKQQLDNLNFDIQNLFVNDLKAAEEQAAEMSREIMDLLEQKKEMYEKVEELQQDLLNWEKKVQMATEMKQNVDRMNSSGGEVPTMKNEIHRMEIRYSHLLKVQEKLIRDLELSVNKRDSIVDSARAREKNCRMSGVHYTRQQIQKKLDDLKKRIRQMSKDAKATEKQLSKVEKQRDELNQKLATKQGQLNALREATQQMDLQLAEGHLHRQKNLEVLVRLQRKERLYSELKGSRYRLLFRNESSLEMEIEKQKKINADLTAIVEALIQDFPSLQLPLTTTLNTLKSMNNSNNVV
;
A
#
# COMPACT_ATOMS: atom_id res chain seq x y z
N MET A 1 74.35 -55.30 239.60
CA MET A 1 74.02 -53.88 239.87
C MET A 1 72.99 -53.39 238.86
N PRO A 2 72.25 -52.29 239.10
CA PRO A 2 71.07 -51.95 238.29
C PRO A 2 71.34 -51.13 237.00
N MET A 3 72.47 -50.41 236.89
CA MET A 3 72.62 -49.33 235.89
C MET A 3 73.03 -49.73 234.46
N GLU A 4 73.54 -50.94 234.21
CA GLU A 4 74.16 -51.28 232.91
C GLU A 4 73.17 -51.76 231.82
N VAL A 5 71.97 -52.23 232.20
CA VAL A 5 71.02 -52.83 231.26
C VAL A 5 70.12 -51.80 230.56
N GLU A 6 69.95 -50.60 231.13
CA GLU A 6 69.30 -49.49 230.41
C GLU A 6 70.25 -48.81 229.43
N LYS A 7 71.54 -48.71 229.76
CA LYS A 7 72.58 -48.15 228.89
C LYS A 7 72.64 -48.87 227.54
N THR A 8 72.69 -50.20 227.56
CA THR A 8 72.72 -51.03 226.33
C THR A 8 71.45 -50.91 225.48
N LYS A 9 70.27 -50.69 226.11
CA LYS A 9 69.02 -50.38 225.37
C LYS A 9 69.06 -49.02 224.69
N LEU A 10 69.67 -48.00 225.31
CA LEU A 10 69.87 -46.68 224.71
C LEU A 10 70.87 -46.74 223.54
N GLU A 11 72.01 -47.39 223.72
CA GLU A 11 73.04 -47.55 222.69
C GLU A 11 72.51 -48.27 221.44
N HIS A 12 71.73 -49.34 221.61
CA HIS A 12 71.10 -50.04 220.48
C HIS A 12 70.07 -49.17 219.75
N LYS A 13 69.35 -48.29 220.46
CA LYS A 13 68.38 -47.36 219.86
C LYS A 13 69.06 -46.25 219.05
N VAL A 14 70.22 -45.75 219.51
CA VAL A 14 71.05 -44.79 218.76
C VAL A 14 71.62 -45.44 217.49
N ALA A 15 72.16 -46.66 217.58
CA ALA A 15 72.71 -47.38 216.43
C ALA A 15 71.66 -47.59 215.32
N LYS A 16 70.40 -47.86 215.69
CA LYS A 16 69.30 -48.01 214.72
C LYS A 16 69.01 -46.71 213.95
N MET A 17 68.95 -45.56 214.64
CA MET A 17 68.70 -44.28 213.97
C MET A 17 69.83 -43.94 212.98
N VAL A 18 71.10 -44.14 213.35
CA VAL A 18 72.25 -43.87 212.46
C VAL A 18 72.18 -44.71 211.17
N LEU A 19 71.74 -45.97 211.26
CA LEU A 19 71.58 -46.83 210.08
C LEU A 19 70.44 -46.35 209.16
N GLU A 20 69.33 -45.89 209.74
CA GLU A 20 68.17 -45.36 209.00
C GLU A 20 68.51 -44.02 208.33
N THR A 21 69.22 -43.11 209.01
CA THR A 21 69.73 -41.86 208.40
C THR A 21 70.66 -42.15 207.22
N LYS A 22 71.59 -43.08 207.35
CA LYS A 22 72.55 -43.40 206.28
C LYS A 22 71.89 -44.06 205.06
N LYS A 23 70.82 -44.84 205.26
CA LYS A 23 69.96 -45.36 204.17
C LYS A 23 69.18 -44.24 203.47
N ALA A 24 68.64 -43.27 204.21
CA ALA A 24 67.95 -42.13 203.62
C ALA A 24 68.89 -41.29 202.73
N GLN A 25 70.13 -41.08 203.16
CA GLN A 25 71.13 -40.30 202.42
C GLN A 25 71.52 -40.94 201.09
N SER A 26 71.79 -42.25 201.07
CA SER A 26 72.07 -43.00 199.82
C SER A 26 70.87 -43.00 198.84
N SER A 27 69.63 -42.99 199.37
CA SER A 27 68.41 -42.84 198.56
C SER A 27 68.30 -41.46 197.91
N PHE A 28 68.84 -40.41 198.54
CA PHE A 28 68.85 -39.04 198.00
C PHE A 28 69.84 -38.89 196.84
N GLU A 29 71.08 -39.39 196.98
CA GLU A 29 72.10 -39.34 195.92
C GLU A 29 71.65 -40.08 194.64
N SER A 30 70.94 -41.20 194.80
CA SER A 30 70.30 -41.96 193.70
C SER A 30 69.19 -41.16 192.98
N LYS A 31 68.47 -40.30 193.71
CA LYS A 31 67.46 -39.41 193.13
C LYS A 31 68.05 -38.15 192.48
N GLU A 32 69.14 -37.60 193.02
CA GLU A 32 69.79 -36.44 192.42
C GLU A 32 70.46 -36.78 191.08
N THR A 33 71.08 -37.96 190.99
CA THR A 33 71.70 -38.48 189.77
C THR A 33 70.67 -38.79 188.67
N THR A 34 69.54 -39.41 189.00
CA THR A 34 68.45 -39.63 188.03
C THR A 34 67.75 -38.34 187.60
N LEU A 35 67.61 -37.35 188.48
CA LEU A 35 67.02 -36.05 188.13
C LEU A 35 67.87 -35.28 187.10
N LYS A 36 69.21 -35.34 187.22
CA LYS A 36 70.15 -34.77 186.24
C LYS A 36 70.00 -35.40 184.84
N GLN A 37 69.87 -36.73 184.76
CA GLN A 37 69.68 -37.42 183.47
C GLN A 37 68.38 -37.01 182.75
N VAL A 38 67.27 -36.91 183.49
CA VAL A 38 65.99 -36.44 182.93
C VAL A 38 66.10 -35.00 182.42
N GLN A 39 66.88 -34.14 183.10
CA GLN A 39 67.08 -32.75 182.72
C GLN A 39 67.88 -32.62 181.41
N GLU A 40 68.87 -33.49 181.17
CA GLU A 40 69.58 -33.58 179.88
C GLU A 40 68.69 -34.12 178.74
N GLU A 41 67.84 -35.11 179.01
CA GLU A 41 66.84 -35.60 178.05
C GLU A 41 65.87 -34.49 177.58
N VAL A 42 65.38 -33.66 178.51
CA VAL A 42 64.49 -32.53 178.19
C VAL A 42 65.19 -31.51 177.29
N ILE A 43 66.46 -31.19 177.57
CA ILE A 43 67.26 -30.27 176.75
C ILE A 43 67.50 -30.84 175.34
N SER A 44 67.73 -32.16 175.21
CA SER A 44 67.93 -32.80 173.89
C SER A 44 66.64 -32.80 173.05
N LYS A 45 65.50 -33.14 173.65
CA LYS A 45 64.18 -33.14 172.97
C LYS A 45 63.71 -31.71 172.62
N GLY A 46 64.02 -30.71 173.45
CA GLY A 46 63.80 -29.30 173.11
C GLY A 46 64.55 -28.84 171.86
N LYS A 47 65.82 -29.24 171.70
CA LYS A 47 66.61 -28.98 170.48
C LYS A 47 66.08 -29.72 169.25
N MET A 48 65.49 -30.91 169.43
CA MET A 48 64.84 -31.64 168.34
C MET A 48 63.55 -30.95 167.87
N LEU A 49 62.72 -30.46 168.81
CA LEU A 49 61.52 -29.68 168.50
C LEU A 49 61.82 -28.40 167.73
N GLN A 50 62.88 -27.64 168.09
CA GLN A 50 63.27 -26.46 167.33
C GLN A 50 63.66 -26.77 165.88
N LYS A 51 64.29 -27.92 165.61
CA LYS A 51 64.60 -28.34 164.22
C LYS A 51 63.33 -28.65 163.43
N LEU A 52 62.41 -29.42 164.01
CA LEU A 52 61.14 -29.79 163.38
C LEU A 52 60.25 -28.55 163.14
N GLN A 53 60.25 -27.57 164.03
CA GLN A 53 59.53 -26.30 163.83
C GLN A 53 60.11 -25.52 162.64
N ALA A 54 61.44 -25.35 162.57
CA ALA A 54 62.07 -24.65 161.46
C ALA A 54 61.86 -25.34 160.10
N GLU A 55 61.72 -26.67 160.10
CA GLU A 55 61.40 -27.47 158.92
C GLU A 55 59.92 -27.33 158.51
N LEU A 56 59.00 -27.26 159.48
CA LEU A 56 57.58 -26.95 159.26
C LEU A 56 57.39 -25.54 158.69
N ASP A 57 58.08 -24.54 159.24
CA ASP A 57 58.02 -23.15 158.76
C ASP A 57 58.53 -23.03 157.31
N ARG A 58 59.58 -23.79 156.96
CA ARG A 58 60.08 -23.90 155.58
C ARG A 58 59.05 -24.54 154.64
N LEU A 59 58.34 -25.57 155.09
CA LEU A 59 57.29 -26.22 154.30
C LEU A 59 56.07 -25.31 154.11
N MET A 60 55.66 -24.54 155.13
CA MET A 60 54.60 -23.54 155.00
C MET A 60 54.97 -22.43 154.01
N LEU A 61 56.23 -21.98 153.99
CA LEU A 61 56.70 -21.00 153.01
C LEU A 61 56.63 -21.55 151.57
N ALA A 62 57.01 -22.82 151.38
CA ALA A 62 56.88 -23.49 150.08
C ALA A 62 55.41 -23.68 149.66
N GLU A 63 54.52 -24.00 150.60
CA GLU A 63 53.08 -24.14 150.34
C GLU A 63 52.46 -22.80 149.92
N VAL A 64 52.83 -21.69 150.57
CA VAL A 64 52.44 -20.33 150.16
C VAL A 64 52.98 -19.96 148.78
N GLN A 65 54.21 -20.36 148.43
CA GLN A 65 54.75 -20.16 147.08
C GLN A 65 53.97 -20.95 146.03
N ILE A 66 53.69 -22.24 146.27
CA ILE A 66 52.90 -23.09 145.37
C ILE A 66 51.46 -22.55 145.24
N ARG A 67 50.83 -22.14 146.34
CA ARG A 67 49.47 -21.56 146.35
C ARG A 67 49.43 -20.22 145.59
N ASN A 68 50.47 -19.40 145.68
CA ASN A 68 50.60 -18.18 144.88
C ASN A 68 50.83 -18.46 143.40
N GLN A 69 51.66 -19.44 143.05
CA GLN A 69 51.81 -19.89 141.65
C GLN A 69 50.47 -20.42 141.12
N TYR A 70 49.78 -21.30 141.85
CA TYR A 70 48.44 -21.79 141.52
C TYR A 70 47.45 -20.65 141.30
N ASN A 71 47.42 -19.64 142.18
CA ASN A 71 46.56 -18.47 142.01
C ASN A 71 46.93 -17.62 140.77
N VAL A 72 48.21 -17.52 140.41
CA VAL A 72 48.66 -16.87 139.16
C VAL A 72 48.25 -17.68 137.94
N HIS A 73 48.37 -19.01 137.98
CA HIS A 73 47.91 -19.90 136.91
C HIS A 73 46.39 -19.90 136.78
N LYS A 74 45.63 -19.91 137.89
CA LYS A 74 44.17 -19.79 137.92
C LYS A 74 43.71 -18.47 137.32
N ARG A 75 44.33 -17.33 137.71
CA ARG A 75 44.04 -16.02 137.10
C ARG A 75 44.42 -15.91 135.62
N LYS A 76 45.42 -16.67 135.16
CA LYS A 76 45.71 -16.81 133.72
C LYS A 76 44.66 -17.65 133.01
N LEU A 77 44.18 -18.72 133.63
CA LEU A 77 43.12 -19.59 133.10
C LEU A 77 41.78 -18.83 133.03
N GLU A 78 41.39 -18.15 134.09
CA GLU A 78 40.20 -17.29 134.16
C GLU A 78 40.24 -16.22 133.04
N LYS A 79 41.37 -15.55 132.83
CA LYS A 79 41.57 -14.58 131.73
C LYS A 79 41.70 -15.19 130.32
N LEU A 80 41.77 -16.52 130.20
CA LEU A 80 41.64 -17.22 128.92
C LEU A 80 40.18 -17.61 128.70
N VAL A 81 39.52 -18.22 129.68
CA VAL A 81 38.09 -18.58 129.65
C VAL A 81 37.21 -17.34 129.42
N GLU A 82 37.50 -16.21 130.07
CA GLU A 82 36.81 -14.93 129.89
C GLU A 82 37.07 -14.28 128.50
N LYS A 83 38.02 -14.81 127.73
CA LYS A 83 38.26 -14.47 126.30
C LYS A 83 37.71 -15.52 125.32
N THR A 84 37.48 -16.74 125.78
CA THR A 84 36.90 -17.84 124.99
C THR A 84 35.60 -18.32 125.63
N GLY A 85 34.63 -17.41 125.69
CA GLY A 85 33.24 -17.81 125.91
C GLY A 85 32.78 -18.72 124.78
N GLU A 86 32.02 -19.76 125.14
CA GLU A 86 31.42 -20.77 124.24
C GLU A 86 32.38 -21.83 123.64
N SER A 87 32.63 -22.85 124.47
CA SER A 87 32.66 -24.29 124.12
C SER A 87 33.76 -24.84 123.19
N ASP A 88 34.69 -25.58 123.80
CA ASP A 88 35.20 -26.88 123.34
C ASP A 88 35.30 -27.12 121.82
N LEU A 89 36.18 -26.38 121.16
CA LEU A 89 36.64 -26.64 119.79
C LEU A 89 38.18 -26.55 119.73
N SER A 90 38.80 -27.61 119.24
CA SER A 90 40.24 -27.68 118.96
C SER A 90 40.67 -26.59 117.97
N PRO A 91 41.93 -26.09 118.03
CA PRO A 91 42.48 -25.23 116.97
C PRO A 91 42.39 -25.85 115.56
N GLU A 92 42.37 -27.18 115.45
CA GLU A 92 42.15 -27.89 114.19
C GLU A 92 40.68 -27.82 113.74
N GLU A 93 39.72 -27.91 114.67
CA GLU A 93 38.28 -27.81 114.39
C GLU A 93 37.85 -26.36 114.09
N LEU A 94 38.47 -25.36 114.72
CA LEU A 94 38.32 -23.95 114.34
C LEU A 94 38.86 -23.69 112.94
N LYS A 95 40.01 -24.28 112.59
CA LYS A 95 40.56 -24.20 111.24
C LYS A 95 39.72 -24.97 110.22
N LEU A 96 39.13 -26.10 110.62
CA LEU A 96 38.20 -26.87 109.80
C LEU A 96 36.91 -26.07 109.53
N LYS A 97 36.32 -25.43 110.54
CA LYS A 97 35.15 -24.53 110.36
C LYS A 97 35.44 -23.30 109.49
N GLU A 98 36.63 -22.72 109.59
CA GLU A 98 37.03 -21.62 108.69
C GLU A 98 37.23 -22.13 107.26
N LEU A 99 37.78 -23.34 107.08
CA LEU A 99 37.87 -23.99 105.76
C LEU A 99 36.50 -24.37 105.21
N GLU A 100 35.58 -24.93 106.00
CA GLU A 100 34.18 -25.20 105.62
C GLU A 100 33.47 -23.91 105.18
N LYS A 101 33.68 -22.81 105.91
CA LYS A 101 33.12 -21.50 105.58
C LYS A 101 33.72 -20.91 104.31
N GLN A 102 35.02 -21.09 104.07
CA GLN A 102 35.66 -20.67 102.82
C GLN A 102 35.23 -21.56 101.64
N ILE A 103 35.08 -22.87 101.85
CA ILE A 103 34.51 -23.82 100.89
C ILE A 103 33.10 -23.37 100.52
N SER A 104 32.20 -23.21 101.49
CA SER A 104 30.81 -22.76 101.28
C SER A 104 30.73 -21.39 100.57
N TYR A 105 31.60 -20.43 100.91
CA TYR A 105 31.70 -19.16 100.19
C TYR A 105 32.20 -19.33 98.74
N THR A 106 33.15 -20.24 98.49
CA THR A 106 33.57 -20.56 97.11
C THR A 106 32.53 -21.36 96.34
N GLU A 107 31.72 -22.18 97.01
CA GLU A 107 30.59 -22.92 96.42
C GLU A 107 29.47 -21.95 96.01
N GLU A 108 28.99 -21.10 96.91
CA GLU A 108 27.99 -20.04 96.61
C GLU A 108 28.46 -19.14 95.45
N LYS A 109 29.74 -18.74 95.47
CA LYS A 109 30.34 -17.97 94.38
C LYS A 109 30.45 -18.75 93.07
N THR A 110 30.67 -20.07 93.13
CA THR A 110 30.74 -20.95 91.95
C THR A 110 29.34 -21.19 91.38
N GLU A 111 28.33 -21.44 92.21
CA GLU A 111 26.92 -21.54 91.80
C GLU A 111 26.43 -20.22 91.18
N GLY A 112 26.80 -19.07 91.75
CA GLY A 112 26.50 -17.76 91.19
C GLY A 112 27.14 -17.54 89.80
N LEU A 113 28.42 -17.93 89.64
CA LEU A 113 29.12 -17.88 88.36
C LEU A 113 28.56 -18.89 87.33
N GLN A 114 28.17 -20.09 87.77
CA GLN A 114 27.58 -21.13 86.92
C GLN A 114 26.17 -20.73 86.47
N THR A 115 25.37 -20.14 87.36
CA THR A 115 24.05 -19.57 87.03
C THR A 115 24.18 -18.41 86.05
N PHE A 116 25.16 -17.52 86.24
CA PHE A 116 25.47 -16.46 85.28
C PHE A 116 25.92 -17.03 83.92
N TRP A 117 26.79 -18.06 83.93
CA TRP A 117 27.25 -18.73 82.70
C TRP A 117 26.08 -19.35 81.93
N ILE A 118 25.25 -20.16 82.56
CA ILE A 118 24.07 -20.80 81.95
C ILE A 118 23.12 -19.74 81.37
N ARG A 119 22.98 -18.58 82.02
CA ARG A 119 22.19 -17.44 81.50
C ARG A 119 22.82 -16.82 80.26
N GLN A 120 24.13 -16.65 80.20
CA GLN A 120 24.83 -16.14 79.02
C GLN A 120 24.83 -17.15 77.87
N GLU A 121 25.03 -18.44 78.15
CA GLU A 121 24.94 -19.52 77.18
C GLU A 121 23.53 -19.60 76.57
N SER A 122 22.49 -19.57 77.40
CA SER A 122 21.09 -19.48 76.95
C SER A 122 20.84 -18.24 76.08
N HIS A 123 21.44 -17.10 76.42
CA HIS A 123 21.35 -15.89 75.59
C HIS A 123 22.05 -16.07 74.24
N ILE A 124 23.27 -16.61 74.20
CA ILE A 124 24.02 -16.91 72.97
C ILE A 124 23.26 -17.91 72.09
N VAL A 125 22.64 -18.95 72.67
CA VAL A 125 21.77 -19.90 71.94
C VAL A 125 20.57 -19.18 71.33
N SER A 126 19.86 -18.34 72.09
CA SER A 126 18.73 -17.55 71.56
C SER A 126 19.14 -16.59 70.43
N LEU A 127 20.32 -15.97 70.54
CA LEU A 127 20.89 -15.12 69.48
C LEU A 127 21.26 -15.93 68.23
N SER A 128 21.79 -17.15 68.40
CA SER A 128 22.14 -18.06 67.31
C SER A 128 20.90 -18.58 66.57
N GLN A 129 19.83 -18.91 67.31
CA GLN A 129 18.52 -19.27 66.73
C GLN A 129 17.92 -18.09 65.97
N ARG A 130 17.94 -16.87 66.55
CA ARG A 130 17.48 -15.64 65.88
C ARG A 130 18.25 -15.35 64.60
N ARG A 131 19.59 -15.46 64.63
CA ARG A 131 20.46 -15.31 63.45
C ARG A 131 20.13 -16.34 62.36
N SER A 132 19.92 -17.59 62.75
CA SER A 132 19.54 -18.67 61.83
C SER A 132 18.20 -18.40 61.14
N LYS A 133 17.20 -17.91 61.90
CA LYS A 133 15.93 -17.45 61.33
C LYS A 133 16.10 -16.27 60.37
N GLN A 134 16.84 -15.23 60.77
CA GLN A 134 17.11 -14.07 59.91
C GLN A 134 17.81 -14.44 58.60
N LEU A 135 18.73 -15.42 58.62
CA LEU A 135 19.36 -15.95 57.41
C LEU A 135 18.38 -16.74 56.53
N HIS A 136 17.44 -17.47 57.12
CA HIS A 136 16.37 -18.15 56.39
C HIS A 136 15.42 -17.15 55.72
N ASP A 137 14.94 -16.16 56.47
CA ASP A 137 14.03 -15.10 55.99
C ASP A 137 14.70 -14.27 54.88
N MET A 138 15.99 -13.90 55.03
CA MET A 138 16.77 -13.23 53.99
C MET A 138 16.90 -14.08 52.71
N ASN A 139 17.07 -15.41 52.84
CA ASN A 139 17.15 -16.30 51.67
C ASN A 139 15.79 -16.49 50.98
N ILE A 140 14.67 -16.37 51.70
CA ILE A 140 13.34 -16.29 51.09
C ILE A 140 13.18 -14.97 50.33
N LEU A 141 13.51 -13.83 50.95
CA LEU A 141 13.43 -12.51 50.33
C LEU A 141 14.27 -12.40 49.06
N ARG A 142 15.50 -12.96 49.05
CA ARG A 142 16.34 -13.04 47.85
C ARG A 142 15.69 -13.84 46.71
N LYS A 143 15.03 -14.96 47.01
CA LYS A 143 14.28 -15.75 46.02
C LYS A 143 13.06 -14.99 45.49
N GLN A 144 12.37 -14.26 46.36
CA GLN A 144 11.23 -13.42 45.97
C GLN A 144 11.66 -12.27 45.07
N LEU A 145 12.76 -11.57 45.39
CA LEU A 145 13.36 -10.53 44.54
C LEU A 145 13.70 -11.07 43.15
N LEU A 146 14.43 -12.20 43.06
CA LEU A 146 14.78 -12.81 41.76
C LEU A 146 13.55 -13.16 40.91
N VAL A 147 12.47 -13.62 41.54
CA VAL A 147 11.19 -13.90 40.85
C VAL A 147 10.48 -12.61 40.41
N LEU A 148 10.60 -11.52 41.16
CA LEU A 148 10.06 -10.21 40.78
C LEU A 148 10.88 -9.56 39.66
N GLU A 149 12.20 -9.62 39.72
CA GLU A 149 13.13 -9.19 38.66
C GLU A 149 12.83 -9.93 37.35
N GLN A 150 12.71 -11.26 37.39
CA GLN A 150 12.38 -12.06 36.21
C GLN A 150 10.98 -11.76 35.64
N LYS A 151 10.01 -11.43 36.50
CA LYS A 151 8.68 -10.94 36.06
C LYS A 151 8.77 -9.55 35.43
N ASN A 152 9.55 -8.65 36.01
CA ASN A 152 9.75 -7.29 35.49
C ASN A 152 10.37 -7.33 34.09
N MET A 153 11.47 -8.10 33.89
CA MET A 153 12.09 -8.30 32.57
C MET A 153 11.14 -8.91 31.52
N ASN A 154 10.13 -9.68 31.95
CA ASN A 154 9.12 -10.22 31.04
C ASN A 154 8.09 -9.14 30.68
N ILE A 155 7.59 -8.37 31.66
CA ILE A 155 6.67 -7.26 31.44
C ILE A 155 7.31 -6.17 30.57
N GLU A 156 8.57 -5.83 30.79
CA GLU A 156 9.34 -4.88 29.97
C GLU A 156 9.46 -5.35 28.51
N ARG A 157 9.70 -6.66 28.30
CA ARG A 157 9.73 -7.26 26.95
C ARG A 157 8.36 -7.21 26.28
N ASP A 158 7.29 -7.49 27.02
CA ASP A 158 5.92 -7.46 26.50
C ASP A 158 5.45 -6.03 26.19
N ILE A 159 5.82 -5.05 27.02
CA ILE A 159 5.66 -3.62 26.72
C ILE A 159 6.41 -3.26 25.44
N GLN A 160 7.70 -3.63 25.33
CA GLN A 160 8.49 -3.30 24.15
C GLN A 160 7.94 -3.95 22.87
N ASN A 161 7.41 -5.17 22.97
CA ASN A 161 6.68 -5.84 21.88
C ASN A 161 5.43 -5.06 21.49
N LYS A 162 4.63 -4.60 22.45
CA LYS A 162 3.39 -3.84 22.20
C LYS A 162 3.66 -2.45 21.62
N GLU A 163 4.70 -1.75 22.05
CA GLU A 163 5.16 -0.53 21.37
C GLU A 163 5.53 -0.79 19.90
N ASN A 164 6.17 -1.93 19.61
CA ASN A 164 6.60 -2.28 18.26
C ASN A 164 5.44 -2.72 17.37
N GLU A 165 4.39 -3.32 17.94
CA GLU A 165 3.09 -3.48 17.27
C GLU A 165 2.43 -2.12 17.01
N GLU A 166 2.37 -1.23 18.01
CA GLU A 166 1.75 0.09 17.87
C GLU A 166 2.46 0.96 16.81
N LYS A 167 3.80 0.96 16.78
CA LYS A 167 4.61 1.64 15.75
C LYS A 167 4.26 1.15 14.35
N LYS A 168 4.11 -0.17 14.15
CA LYS A 168 3.66 -0.76 12.86
C LYS A 168 2.25 -0.29 12.49
N CYS A 169 1.29 -0.41 13.41
CA CYS A 169 -0.09 0.04 13.20
C CYS A 169 -0.16 1.54 12.83
N ARG A 170 0.62 2.40 13.51
CA ARG A 170 0.73 3.83 13.16
C ARG A 170 1.29 4.05 11.75
N THR A 171 2.29 3.28 11.33
CA THR A 171 2.85 3.34 9.96
C THR A 171 1.83 2.88 8.91
N GLU A 172 1.10 1.80 9.16
CA GLU A 172 0.04 1.30 8.27
C GLU A 172 -1.12 2.29 8.15
N ILE A 173 -1.56 2.88 9.28
CA ILE A 173 -2.58 3.95 9.29
C ILE A 173 -2.11 5.16 8.48
N SER A 174 -0.86 5.59 8.64
CA SER A 174 -0.29 6.70 7.86
C SER A 174 -0.27 6.38 6.35
N HIS A 175 0.16 5.18 5.95
CA HIS A 175 0.11 4.75 4.56
C HIS A 175 -1.32 4.72 4.00
N LEU A 176 -2.29 4.22 4.77
CA LEU A 176 -3.71 4.20 4.38
C LEU A 176 -4.30 5.62 4.26
N GLN A 177 -3.91 6.55 5.15
CA GLN A 177 -4.29 7.96 5.07
C GLN A 177 -3.73 8.62 3.79
N THR A 178 -2.44 8.46 3.50
CA THR A 178 -1.83 8.96 2.25
C THR A 178 -2.54 8.39 1.02
N LYS A 179 -2.80 7.08 1.01
CA LYS A 179 -3.52 6.40 -0.08
C LYS A 179 -4.96 6.91 -0.24
N LEU A 180 -5.65 7.22 0.86
CA LEU A 180 -7.00 7.79 0.85
C LEU A 180 -7.00 9.20 0.27
N VAL A 181 -6.01 10.04 0.61
CA VAL A 181 -5.84 11.39 0.02
C VAL A 181 -5.56 11.28 -1.49
N THR A 182 -4.62 10.42 -1.91
CA THR A 182 -4.35 10.21 -3.35
C THR A 182 -5.57 9.66 -4.12
N LEU A 183 -6.48 8.95 -3.45
CA LEU A 183 -7.73 8.49 -4.05
C LEU A 183 -8.80 9.60 -4.09
N SER A 184 -8.91 10.44 -3.06
CA SER A 184 -9.87 11.56 -3.05
C SER A 184 -9.46 12.66 -4.04
N GLU A 185 -8.16 12.92 -4.22
CA GLU A 185 -7.61 13.75 -5.29
C GLU A 185 -8.02 13.23 -6.68
N LYS A 186 -7.82 11.93 -6.94
CA LYS A 186 -8.20 11.29 -8.22
C LYS A 186 -9.72 11.28 -8.46
N LEU A 187 -10.52 11.19 -7.40
CA LEU A 187 -11.98 11.35 -7.48
C LEU A 187 -12.37 12.80 -7.76
N CYS A 188 -11.68 13.78 -7.17
CA CYS A 188 -11.90 15.20 -7.41
C CYS A 188 -11.52 15.59 -8.85
N GLN A 189 -10.37 15.13 -9.36
CA GLN A 189 -9.94 15.31 -10.75
C GLN A 189 -10.91 14.69 -11.77
N ARG A 190 -11.60 13.61 -11.41
CA ARG A 190 -12.64 12.97 -12.25
C ARG A 190 -14.04 13.52 -12.02
N ARG A 191 -14.24 14.42 -11.06
CA ARG A 191 -15.54 15.06 -10.80
C ARG A 191 -15.89 15.97 -11.98
N GLY A 192 -17.10 15.83 -12.51
CA GLY A 192 -17.53 16.57 -13.70
C GLY A 192 -17.03 16.00 -15.03
N TYR A 193 -16.07 15.05 -15.07
CA TYR A 193 -15.60 14.45 -16.33
C TYR A 193 -16.73 13.75 -17.10
N LYS A 194 -17.67 13.09 -16.39
CA LYS A 194 -18.88 12.56 -17.03
C LYS A 194 -19.71 13.70 -17.65
N GLN A 195 -19.97 14.78 -16.92
CA GLN A 195 -20.76 15.90 -17.40
C GLN A 195 -20.11 16.61 -18.60
N GLN A 196 -18.77 16.68 -18.63
CA GLN A 196 -18.02 17.19 -19.80
C GLN A 196 -18.20 16.28 -21.03
N LEU A 197 -18.16 14.96 -20.86
CA LEU A 197 -18.44 14.01 -21.93
C LEU A 197 -19.92 14.02 -22.36
N ASP A 198 -20.86 14.10 -21.42
CA ASP A 198 -22.29 14.18 -21.70
C ASP A 198 -22.61 15.46 -22.50
N ASN A 199 -22.04 16.61 -22.10
CA ASN A 199 -22.13 17.88 -22.84
C ASN A 199 -21.51 17.77 -24.24
N LEU A 200 -20.26 17.29 -24.36
CA LEU A 200 -19.57 17.15 -25.65
C LEU A 200 -20.35 16.22 -26.61
N ASN A 201 -20.94 15.14 -26.08
CA ASN A 201 -21.78 14.23 -26.84
C ASN A 201 -23.09 14.90 -27.29
N PHE A 202 -23.71 15.74 -26.44
CA PHE A 202 -24.87 16.57 -26.81
C PHE A 202 -24.52 17.58 -27.90
N ASP A 203 -23.38 18.28 -27.79
CA ASP A 203 -22.90 19.23 -28.80
C ASP A 203 -22.66 18.54 -30.15
N ILE A 204 -22.00 17.37 -30.15
CA ILE A 204 -21.77 16.55 -31.34
C ILE A 204 -23.10 16.03 -31.94
N GLN A 205 -24.06 15.62 -31.12
CA GLN A 205 -25.39 15.22 -31.60
C GLN A 205 -26.15 16.38 -32.24
N ASN A 206 -26.07 17.58 -31.66
CA ASN A 206 -26.67 18.78 -32.26
C ASN A 206 -26.01 19.15 -33.60
N LEU A 207 -24.68 19.01 -33.72
CA LEU A 207 -23.98 19.19 -35.00
C LEU A 207 -24.48 18.20 -36.05
N PHE A 208 -24.50 16.90 -35.76
CA PHE A 208 -25.01 15.89 -36.70
C PHE A 208 -26.48 16.10 -37.08
N VAL A 209 -27.34 16.55 -36.15
CA VAL A 209 -28.74 16.87 -36.43
C VAL A 209 -28.86 18.11 -37.34
N ASN A 210 -27.96 19.08 -37.23
CA ASN A 210 -27.96 20.26 -38.09
C ASN A 210 -27.39 19.96 -39.48
N ASP A 211 -26.30 19.17 -39.55
CA ASP A 211 -25.73 18.69 -40.82
C ASP A 211 -26.75 17.84 -41.61
N LEU A 212 -27.49 16.96 -40.92
CA LEU A 212 -28.56 16.18 -41.51
C LEU A 212 -29.68 17.06 -42.08
N LYS A 213 -30.17 18.05 -41.31
CA LYS A 213 -31.19 19.00 -41.79
C LYS A 213 -30.72 19.81 -42.99
N ALA A 214 -29.46 20.25 -43.02
CA ALA A 214 -28.90 20.97 -44.15
C ALA A 214 -28.82 20.09 -45.41
N ALA A 215 -28.50 18.80 -45.25
CA ALA A 215 -28.54 17.82 -46.35
C ALA A 215 -29.97 17.50 -46.81
N GLU A 216 -30.94 17.40 -45.88
CA GLU A 216 -32.37 17.24 -46.19
C GLU A 216 -32.95 18.45 -46.94
N GLU A 217 -32.56 19.67 -46.55
CA GLU A 217 -32.97 20.92 -47.22
C GLU A 217 -32.41 21.00 -48.64
N GLN A 218 -31.12 20.70 -48.83
CA GLN A 218 -30.50 20.60 -50.16
C GLN A 218 -31.14 19.51 -51.01
N ALA A 219 -31.45 18.34 -50.45
CA ALA A 219 -32.14 17.27 -51.17
C ALA A 219 -33.57 17.67 -51.58
N ALA A 220 -34.28 18.41 -50.73
CA ALA A 220 -35.60 18.96 -51.04
C ALA A 220 -35.53 20.05 -52.12
N GLU A 221 -34.52 20.92 -52.12
CA GLU A 221 -34.30 21.94 -53.14
C GLU A 221 -33.96 21.33 -54.51
N MET A 222 -32.98 20.42 -54.57
CA MET A 222 -32.68 19.64 -55.78
C MET A 222 -33.91 18.88 -56.30
N SER A 223 -34.80 18.41 -55.42
CA SER A 223 -36.05 17.75 -55.82
C SER A 223 -37.06 18.72 -56.45
N ARG A 224 -37.09 20.00 -56.01
CA ARG A 224 -37.89 21.05 -56.66
C ARG A 224 -37.33 21.37 -58.04
N GLU A 225 -36.02 21.58 -58.17
CA GLU A 225 -35.38 21.82 -59.47
C GLU A 225 -35.69 20.69 -60.48
N ILE A 226 -35.67 19.43 -60.03
CA ILE A 226 -36.02 18.28 -60.87
C ILE A 226 -37.49 18.34 -61.31
N MET A 227 -38.43 18.72 -60.44
CA MET A 227 -39.84 18.89 -60.83
C MET A 227 -40.03 20.04 -61.82
N ASP A 228 -39.41 21.20 -61.58
CA ASP A 228 -39.49 22.37 -62.47
C ASP A 228 -38.90 22.06 -63.85
N LEU A 229 -37.79 21.31 -63.91
CA LEU A 229 -37.19 20.84 -65.17
C LEU A 229 -38.05 19.78 -65.87
N LEU A 230 -38.79 18.95 -65.13
CA LEU A 230 -39.73 17.98 -65.71
C LEU A 230 -40.97 18.66 -66.31
N GLU A 231 -41.52 19.70 -65.67
CA GLU A 231 -42.65 20.45 -66.22
C GLU A 231 -42.20 21.32 -67.41
N GLN A 232 -41.05 21.99 -67.33
CA GLN A 232 -40.45 22.68 -68.49
C GLN A 232 -40.20 21.73 -69.66
N LYS A 233 -39.72 20.51 -69.39
CA LYS A 233 -39.54 19.46 -70.40
C LYS A 233 -40.89 19.09 -71.04
N LYS A 234 -41.95 18.91 -70.24
CA LYS A 234 -43.31 18.59 -70.72
C LYS A 234 -43.88 19.72 -71.57
N GLU A 235 -43.81 20.96 -71.11
CA GLU A 235 -44.24 22.17 -71.84
C GLU A 235 -43.51 22.31 -73.20
N MET A 236 -42.23 21.93 -73.26
CA MET A 236 -41.46 21.90 -74.51
C MET A 236 -41.84 20.74 -75.44
N TYR A 237 -42.31 19.59 -74.92
CA TYR A 237 -42.89 18.52 -75.77
C TYR A 237 -44.25 18.95 -76.35
N GLU A 238 -45.11 19.56 -75.54
CA GLU A 238 -46.41 20.09 -75.96
C GLU A 238 -46.23 21.11 -77.11
N LYS A 239 -45.31 22.07 -76.96
CA LYS A 239 -44.93 23.04 -78.02
C LYS A 239 -44.35 22.37 -79.28
N VAL A 240 -43.65 21.25 -79.15
CA VAL A 240 -43.13 20.50 -80.31
C VAL A 240 -44.25 19.77 -81.04
N GLU A 241 -45.23 19.23 -80.32
CA GLU A 241 -46.43 18.60 -80.90
C GLU A 241 -47.31 19.63 -81.64
N GLU A 242 -47.53 20.81 -81.04
CA GLU A 242 -48.19 21.95 -81.71
C GLU A 242 -47.49 22.32 -83.02
N LEU A 243 -46.15 22.51 -82.99
CA LEU A 243 -45.37 22.86 -84.18
C LEU A 243 -45.35 21.75 -85.24
N GLN A 244 -45.41 20.47 -84.84
CA GLN A 244 -45.54 19.34 -85.78
C GLN A 244 -46.92 19.30 -86.45
N GLN A 245 -47.99 19.54 -85.68
CA GLN A 245 -49.35 19.64 -86.22
C GLN A 245 -49.48 20.84 -87.19
N ASP A 246 -48.87 21.97 -86.86
CA ASP A 246 -48.87 23.15 -87.73
C ASP A 246 -48.03 22.93 -89.01
N LEU A 247 -46.86 22.28 -88.89
CA LEU A 247 -46.06 21.85 -90.04
C LEU A 247 -46.88 20.94 -90.97
N LEU A 248 -47.54 19.91 -90.43
CA LEU A 248 -48.39 18.99 -91.18
C LEU A 248 -49.58 19.72 -91.85
N ASN A 249 -50.13 20.74 -91.20
CA ASN A 249 -51.17 21.61 -91.78
C ASN A 249 -50.62 22.47 -92.93
N TRP A 250 -49.38 22.95 -92.84
CA TRP A 250 -48.71 23.66 -93.94
C TRP A 250 -48.34 22.74 -95.10
N GLU A 251 -47.86 21.52 -94.83
CA GLU A 251 -47.60 20.50 -95.86
C GLU A 251 -48.86 20.15 -96.65
N LYS A 252 -50.00 19.92 -95.97
CA LYS A 252 -51.31 19.72 -96.61
C LYS A 252 -51.72 20.92 -97.48
N LYS A 253 -51.58 22.16 -96.99
CA LYS A 253 -51.86 23.38 -97.76
C LYS A 253 -50.97 23.49 -99.01
N VAL A 254 -49.69 23.17 -98.89
CA VAL A 254 -48.73 23.16 -100.01
C VAL A 254 -49.09 22.06 -101.01
N GLN A 255 -49.39 20.84 -100.56
CA GLN A 255 -49.85 19.75 -101.43
C GLN A 255 -51.08 20.17 -102.23
N MET A 256 -52.16 20.62 -101.56
CA MET A 256 -53.38 21.10 -102.24
C MET A 256 -53.09 22.23 -103.24
N ALA A 257 -52.20 23.18 -102.91
CA ALA A 257 -51.80 24.23 -103.83
C ALA A 257 -51.02 23.70 -105.04
N THR A 258 -50.16 22.69 -104.87
CA THR A 258 -49.45 22.04 -105.99
C THR A 258 -50.35 21.17 -106.86
N GLU A 259 -51.33 20.48 -106.27
CA GLU A 259 -52.33 19.69 -107.00
C GLU A 259 -53.28 20.60 -107.78
N MET A 260 -53.79 21.66 -107.16
CA MET A 260 -54.60 22.69 -107.82
C MET A 260 -53.83 23.34 -108.97
N LYS A 261 -52.55 23.69 -108.76
CA LYS A 261 -51.69 24.19 -109.84
C LYS A 261 -51.53 23.16 -110.95
N GLN A 262 -51.22 21.90 -110.64
CA GLN A 262 -51.10 20.85 -111.66
C GLN A 262 -52.39 20.67 -112.46
N ASN A 263 -53.56 20.76 -111.82
CA ASN A 263 -54.85 20.69 -112.52
C ASN A 263 -55.06 21.90 -113.44
N VAL A 264 -54.76 23.12 -112.99
CA VAL A 264 -54.79 24.33 -113.83
C VAL A 264 -53.79 24.25 -114.99
N ASP A 265 -52.56 23.76 -114.75
CA ASP A 265 -51.54 23.55 -115.78
C ASP A 265 -51.99 22.48 -116.80
N ARG A 266 -52.68 21.41 -116.37
CA ARG A 266 -53.29 20.39 -117.24
C ARG A 266 -54.42 20.98 -118.10
N MET A 267 -55.36 21.72 -117.50
CA MET A 267 -56.47 22.37 -118.22
C MET A 267 -56.00 23.37 -119.29
N ASN A 268 -54.89 24.08 -119.03
CA ASN A 268 -54.27 25.03 -119.97
C ASN A 268 -53.27 24.41 -120.95
N SER A 269 -52.93 23.12 -120.80
CA SER A 269 -51.99 22.42 -121.70
C SER A 269 -52.54 22.33 -123.13
N SER A 270 -51.67 22.13 -124.13
CA SER A 270 -52.04 22.21 -125.56
C SER A 270 -53.10 21.20 -126.05
N GLY A 271 -53.44 20.19 -125.24
CA GLY A 271 -54.56 19.26 -125.48
C GLY A 271 -55.65 19.29 -124.41
N GLY A 272 -55.58 20.25 -123.47
CA GLY A 272 -56.53 20.40 -122.37
C GLY A 272 -57.84 21.09 -122.78
N GLU A 273 -58.76 21.14 -121.83
CA GLU A 273 -60.11 21.70 -122.01
C GLU A 273 -60.09 23.17 -122.43
N VAL A 274 -59.17 24.00 -121.90
CA VAL A 274 -59.17 25.44 -122.20
C VAL A 274 -58.72 25.73 -123.64
N PRO A 275 -57.62 25.15 -124.18
CA PRO A 275 -57.28 25.32 -125.60
C PRO A 275 -58.25 24.64 -126.56
N THR A 276 -58.85 23.49 -126.20
CA THR A 276 -59.86 22.84 -127.05
C THR A 276 -61.15 23.66 -127.12
N MET A 277 -61.66 24.19 -125.99
CA MET A 277 -62.77 25.15 -126.00
C MET A 277 -62.43 26.43 -126.77
N LYS A 278 -61.21 26.98 -126.65
CA LYS A 278 -60.78 28.14 -127.45
C LYS A 278 -60.74 27.85 -128.95
N ASN A 279 -60.29 26.65 -129.34
CA ASN A 279 -60.27 26.24 -130.75
C ASN A 279 -61.69 26.04 -131.31
N GLU A 280 -62.64 25.55 -130.51
CA GLU A 280 -64.03 25.43 -130.94
C GLU A 280 -64.77 26.78 -130.94
N ILE A 281 -64.49 27.68 -129.98
CA ILE A 281 -64.91 29.09 -130.05
C ILE A 281 -64.38 29.71 -131.34
N HIS A 282 -63.10 29.51 -131.68
CA HIS A 282 -62.54 30.06 -132.91
C HIS A 282 -63.15 29.43 -134.19
N ARG A 283 -63.51 28.15 -134.16
CA ARG A 283 -64.33 27.53 -135.23
C ARG A 283 -65.71 28.17 -135.34
N MET A 284 -66.36 28.46 -134.22
CA MET A 284 -67.64 29.17 -134.19
C MET A 284 -67.51 30.63 -134.65
N GLU A 285 -66.43 31.34 -134.32
CA GLU A 285 -66.10 32.67 -134.82
C GLU A 285 -65.87 32.66 -136.33
N ILE A 286 -65.12 31.69 -136.86
CA ILE A 286 -64.92 31.51 -138.31
C ILE A 286 -66.26 31.21 -138.99
N ARG A 287 -67.10 30.34 -138.40
CA ARG A 287 -68.44 30.03 -138.91
C ARG A 287 -69.39 31.24 -138.85
N TYR A 288 -69.30 32.05 -137.82
CA TYR A 288 -70.06 33.29 -137.65
C TYR A 288 -69.58 34.37 -138.64
N SER A 289 -68.27 34.53 -138.83
CA SER A 289 -67.67 35.39 -139.87
C SER A 289 -68.06 34.93 -141.28
N HIS A 290 -68.17 33.62 -141.51
CA HIS A 290 -68.69 33.07 -142.76
C HIS A 290 -70.19 33.36 -142.95
N LEU A 291 -71.01 33.23 -141.89
CA LEU A 291 -72.41 33.67 -141.90
C LEU A 291 -72.54 35.17 -142.21
N LEU A 292 -71.72 36.01 -141.57
CA LEU A 292 -71.63 37.44 -141.84
C LEU A 292 -71.23 37.71 -143.29
N LYS A 293 -70.28 36.97 -143.86
CA LYS A 293 -69.92 37.09 -145.29
C LYS A 293 -71.04 36.61 -146.23
N VAL A 294 -71.86 35.66 -145.83
CA VAL A 294 -73.07 35.25 -146.57
C VAL A 294 -74.17 36.31 -146.46
N GLN A 295 -74.33 36.94 -145.30
CA GLN A 295 -75.25 38.07 -145.09
C GLN A 295 -74.78 39.31 -145.88
N GLU A 296 -73.50 39.67 -145.82
CA GLU A 296 -72.90 40.69 -146.67
C GLU A 296 -73.04 40.34 -148.16
N LYS A 297 -72.93 39.06 -148.55
CA LYS A 297 -73.17 38.67 -149.94
C LYS A 297 -74.63 38.88 -150.32
N LEU A 298 -75.59 38.54 -149.46
CA LEU A 298 -77.01 38.80 -149.70
C LEU A 298 -77.31 40.31 -149.83
N ILE A 299 -76.66 41.14 -149.01
CA ILE A 299 -76.69 42.61 -149.12
C ILE A 299 -76.06 43.06 -150.44
N ARG A 300 -74.88 42.54 -150.82
CA ARG A 300 -74.23 42.85 -152.10
C ARG A 300 -75.03 42.36 -153.31
N ASP A 301 -75.77 41.26 -153.22
CA ASP A 301 -76.63 40.75 -154.30
C ASP A 301 -77.91 41.64 -154.45
N LEU A 302 -78.38 42.25 -153.36
CA LEU A 302 -79.38 43.34 -153.39
C LEU A 302 -78.80 44.65 -153.95
N GLU A 303 -77.56 45.01 -153.60
CA GLU A 303 -76.86 46.18 -154.17
C GLU A 303 -76.54 45.99 -155.66
N LEU A 304 -76.16 44.77 -156.09
CA LEU A 304 -75.87 44.38 -157.47
C LEU A 304 -77.11 44.33 -158.37
N SER A 305 -78.32 44.38 -157.81
CA SER A 305 -79.56 44.55 -158.59
C SER A 305 -79.99 46.02 -158.73
N VAL A 306 -79.37 46.95 -157.98
CA VAL A 306 -79.51 48.41 -158.15
C VAL A 306 -78.36 48.99 -158.99
N ASN A 307 -77.11 48.65 -158.63
CA ASN A 307 -75.88 49.25 -159.17
C ASN A 307 -75.42 48.65 -160.52
N LYS A 308 -76.34 48.10 -161.30
CA LYS A 308 -76.11 47.67 -162.71
C LYS A 308 -76.45 48.76 -163.74
N ARG A 309 -76.81 49.97 -163.30
CA ARG A 309 -77.05 51.13 -164.19
C ARG A 309 -75.83 52.03 -164.37
N ASP A 310 -74.99 52.19 -163.36
CA ASP A 310 -73.83 53.07 -163.44
C ASP A 310 -72.57 52.29 -163.85
N SER A 311 -72.19 52.49 -165.11
CA SER A 311 -70.91 52.13 -165.74
C SER A 311 -69.73 52.35 -164.80
N ILE A 312 -68.82 51.38 -164.58
CA ILE A 312 -67.62 51.12 -165.40
C ILE A 312 -66.91 52.43 -165.83
N VAL A 313 -65.57 52.53 -165.61
CA VAL A 313 -64.71 53.74 -165.71
C VAL A 313 -64.69 54.54 -164.38
N ASP A 314 -63.57 54.73 -163.64
CA ASP A 314 -62.18 54.34 -163.96
C ASP A 314 -61.15 54.30 -162.79
N SER A 315 -59.97 53.76 -163.13
CA SER A 315 -58.59 54.17 -162.74
C SER A 315 -58.15 54.32 -161.26
N ALA A 316 -57.36 53.34 -160.84
CA ALA A 316 -56.54 53.26 -159.63
C ALA A 316 -55.39 54.30 -159.49
N ARG A 317 -54.99 54.62 -158.23
CA ARG A 317 -53.61 54.44 -157.65
C ARG A 317 -53.32 55.20 -156.33
N ALA A 318 -52.93 54.49 -155.27
CA ALA A 318 -51.90 54.79 -154.23
C ALA A 318 -52.02 53.70 -153.13
N ARG A 319 -51.01 52.96 -152.61
CA ARG A 319 -49.60 53.16 -152.18
C ARG A 319 -49.39 53.97 -150.89
N GLU A 320 -49.27 53.28 -149.76
CA GLU A 320 -48.08 53.09 -148.89
C GLU A 320 -48.49 52.30 -147.60
N LYS A 321 -47.68 51.82 -146.64
CA LYS A 321 -46.32 51.18 -146.58
C LYS A 321 -45.86 51.18 -145.09
N ASN A 322 -45.29 50.08 -144.55
CA ASN A 322 -44.29 50.09 -143.44
C ASN A 322 -43.82 48.69 -142.98
N CYS A 323 -42.83 48.63 -142.07
CA CYS A 323 -42.20 47.44 -141.46
C CYS A 323 -41.98 47.68 -139.92
N ARG A 324 -41.17 46.98 -139.10
CA ARG A 324 -40.06 45.99 -139.21
C ARG A 324 -39.78 45.36 -137.81
N MET A 325 -38.72 44.54 -137.65
CA MET A 325 -38.11 44.07 -136.35
C MET A 325 -38.94 43.02 -135.56
N SER A 326 -38.49 42.35 -134.48
CA SER A 326 -37.22 41.78 -133.94
C SER A 326 -37.57 41.09 -132.58
N GLY A 327 -36.85 40.17 -131.92
CA GLY A 327 -35.52 39.54 -132.08
C GLY A 327 -35.26 38.52 -130.93
N VAL A 328 -34.01 38.11 -130.67
CA VAL A 328 -33.65 37.14 -129.60
C VAL A 328 -32.75 37.76 -128.53
N HIS A 329 -33.03 37.54 -127.23
CA HIS A 329 -32.03 37.64 -126.15
C HIS A 329 -32.39 36.78 -124.92
N TYR A 330 -31.54 35.81 -124.57
CA TYR A 330 -31.60 35.02 -123.34
C TYR A 330 -30.18 34.74 -122.83
N THR A 331 -29.64 35.58 -121.94
CA THR A 331 -28.49 35.28 -121.03
C THR A 331 -28.08 36.52 -120.21
N ARG A 332 -28.69 36.73 -119.03
CA ARG A 332 -28.14 37.62 -117.98
C ARG A 332 -28.73 37.30 -116.60
N GLN A 333 -30.06 37.22 -116.54
CA GLN A 333 -30.83 37.15 -115.30
C GLN A 333 -30.62 35.84 -114.49
N GLN A 334 -30.31 34.72 -115.16
CA GLN A 334 -30.04 33.43 -114.48
C GLN A 334 -28.66 33.35 -113.81
N ILE A 335 -27.64 34.00 -114.40
CA ILE A 335 -26.29 34.05 -113.81
C ILE A 335 -26.34 34.85 -112.51
N GLN A 336 -27.08 35.97 -112.50
CA GLN A 336 -27.29 36.78 -111.31
C GLN A 336 -27.94 35.99 -110.16
N LYS A 337 -29.01 35.23 -110.42
CA LYS A 337 -29.66 34.39 -109.40
C LYS A 337 -28.71 33.35 -108.79
N LYS A 338 -27.96 32.60 -109.62
CA LYS A 338 -26.97 31.63 -109.11
C LYS A 338 -25.89 32.29 -108.23
N LEU A 339 -25.45 33.50 -108.60
CA LEU A 339 -24.44 34.24 -107.86
C LEU A 339 -24.98 34.72 -106.49
N ASP A 340 -26.23 35.18 -106.43
CA ASP A 340 -26.84 35.62 -105.16
C ASP A 340 -27.27 34.45 -104.25
N ASP A 341 -27.61 33.28 -104.80
CA ASP A 341 -27.84 32.06 -104.01
C ASP A 341 -26.52 31.47 -103.46
N LEU A 342 -25.41 31.56 -104.20
CA LEU A 342 -24.07 31.25 -103.67
C LEU A 342 -23.69 32.21 -102.53
N LYS A 343 -23.96 33.51 -102.65
CA LYS A 343 -23.77 34.47 -101.53
C LYS A 343 -24.61 34.11 -100.30
N LYS A 344 -25.87 33.67 -100.46
CA LYS A 344 -26.68 33.18 -99.34
C LYS A 344 -26.04 31.96 -98.68
N ARG A 345 -25.57 30.98 -99.48
CA ARG A 345 -24.96 29.75 -98.95
C ARG A 345 -23.65 30.02 -98.21
N ILE A 346 -22.83 30.96 -98.69
CA ILE A 346 -21.63 31.45 -97.97
C ILE A 346 -22.01 32.11 -96.63
N ARG A 347 -23.06 32.95 -96.60
CA ARG A 347 -23.55 33.55 -95.33
C ARG A 347 -24.08 32.50 -94.36
N GLN A 348 -24.75 31.45 -94.86
CA GLN A 348 -25.24 30.37 -94.02
C GLN A 348 -24.07 29.56 -93.44
N MET A 349 -23.15 29.08 -94.28
CA MET A 349 -21.94 28.38 -93.81
C MET A 349 -21.11 29.22 -92.82
N SER A 350 -21.07 30.55 -92.97
CA SER A 350 -20.41 31.45 -92.00
C SER A 350 -21.16 31.56 -90.66
N LYS A 351 -22.50 31.44 -90.64
CA LYS A 351 -23.26 31.28 -89.40
C LYS A 351 -23.02 29.91 -88.76
N ASP A 352 -23.04 28.86 -89.56
CA ASP A 352 -22.88 27.47 -89.09
C ASP A 352 -21.47 27.24 -88.52
N ALA A 353 -20.44 27.81 -89.15
CA ALA A 353 -19.08 27.86 -88.63
C ALA A 353 -19.01 28.56 -87.27
N LYS A 354 -19.63 29.73 -87.12
CA LYS A 354 -19.69 30.46 -85.83
C LYS A 354 -20.55 29.76 -84.77
N ALA A 355 -21.51 28.93 -85.18
CA ALA A 355 -22.29 28.09 -84.27
C ALA A 355 -21.45 26.90 -83.77
N THR A 356 -20.73 26.22 -84.66
CA THR A 356 -19.82 25.11 -84.31
C THR A 356 -18.63 25.57 -83.47
N GLU A 357 -18.05 26.74 -83.77
CA GLU A 357 -17.00 27.40 -82.98
C GLU A 357 -17.47 27.72 -81.54
N LYS A 358 -18.71 28.19 -81.37
CA LYS A 358 -19.33 28.39 -80.04
C LYS A 358 -19.56 27.07 -79.29
N GLN A 359 -19.97 26.00 -79.98
CA GLN A 359 -20.13 24.68 -79.35
C GLN A 359 -18.78 24.08 -78.97
N LEU A 360 -17.74 24.25 -79.79
CA LEU A 360 -16.37 23.82 -79.49
C LEU A 360 -15.89 24.49 -78.19
N SER A 361 -16.00 25.82 -78.08
CA SER A 361 -15.63 26.56 -76.86
C SER A 361 -16.44 26.14 -75.62
N LYS A 362 -17.71 25.72 -75.79
CA LYS A 362 -18.51 25.15 -74.69
C LYS A 362 -17.97 23.78 -74.26
N VAL A 363 -17.66 22.90 -75.22
CA VAL A 363 -17.11 21.56 -74.96
C VAL A 363 -15.70 21.64 -74.33
N GLU A 364 -14.87 22.60 -74.75
CA GLU A 364 -13.55 22.85 -74.14
C GLU A 364 -13.66 23.27 -72.68
N LYS A 365 -14.58 24.19 -72.35
CA LYS A 365 -14.86 24.56 -70.94
C LYS A 365 -15.35 23.37 -70.12
N GLN A 366 -16.27 22.56 -70.67
CA GLN A 366 -16.76 21.36 -70.00
C GLN A 366 -15.65 20.31 -69.81
N ARG A 367 -14.75 20.14 -70.78
CA ARG A 367 -13.53 19.30 -70.66
C ARG A 367 -12.65 19.79 -69.51
N ASP A 368 -12.42 21.10 -69.40
CA ASP A 368 -11.51 21.66 -68.40
C ASP A 368 -12.10 21.65 -66.99
N GLU A 369 -13.41 21.88 -66.85
CA GLU A 369 -14.13 21.61 -65.60
C GLU A 369 -14.06 20.13 -65.20
N LEU A 370 -14.24 19.20 -66.14
CA LEU A 370 -14.14 17.76 -65.88
C LEU A 370 -12.71 17.36 -65.50
N ASN A 371 -11.69 17.95 -66.12
CA ASN A 371 -10.29 17.74 -65.75
C ASN A 371 -9.98 18.25 -64.33
N GLN A 372 -10.54 19.41 -63.91
CA GLN A 372 -10.41 19.90 -62.53
C GLN A 372 -11.16 19.01 -61.52
N LYS A 373 -12.35 18.52 -61.89
CA LYS A 373 -13.12 17.54 -61.09
C LYS A 373 -12.37 16.20 -60.99
N LEU A 374 -11.70 15.76 -62.06
CA LEU A 374 -10.84 14.57 -62.06
C LEU A 374 -9.63 14.76 -61.14
N ALA A 375 -8.89 15.87 -61.27
CA ALA A 375 -7.69 16.14 -60.47
C ALA A 375 -8.00 16.25 -58.96
N THR A 376 -9.09 16.93 -58.60
CA THR A 376 -9.54 17.03 -57.20
C THR A 376 -9.99 15.67 -56.65
N LYS A 377 -10.68 14.84 -57.44
CA LYS A 377 -11.03 13.46 -57.06
C LYS A 377 -9.79 12.55 -56.94
N GLN A 378 -8.81 12.69 -57.82
CA GLN A 378 -7.54 11.96 -57.75
C GLN A 378 -6.78 12.31 -56.45
N GLY A 379 -6.74 13.59 -56.07
CA GLY A 379 -6.17 14.05 -54.80
C GLY A 379 -6.89 13.48 -53.58
N GLN A 380 -8.23 13.51 -53.57
CA GLN A 380 -9.04 12.89 -52.51
C GLN A 380 -8.78 11.37 -52.39
N LEU A 381 -8.64 10.67 -53.51
CA LEU A 381 -8.37 9.22 -53.54
C LEU A 381 -6.96 8.89 -53.01
N ASN A 382 -5.96 9.71 -53.32
CA ASN A 382 -4.60 9.55 -52.77
C ASN A 382 -4.56 9.83 -51.25
N ALA A 383 -5.18 10.92 -50.78
CA ALA A 383 -5.26 11.22 -49.35
C ALA A 383 -6.00 10.11 -48.55
N LEU A 384 -7.05 9.52 -49.13
CA LEU A 384 -7.73 8.35 -48.55
C LEU A 384 -6.81 7.12 -48.48
N ARG A 385 -6.01 6.84 -49.52
CA ARG A 385 -5.04 5.73 -49.52
C ARG A 385 -3.95 5.93 -48.46
N GLU A 386 -3.41 7.14 -48.33
CA GLU A 386 -2.42 7.50 -47.31
C GLU A 386 -3.01 7.31 -45.90
N ALA A 387 -4.25 7.75 -45.68
CA ALA A 387 -4.96 7.52 -44.41
C ALA A 387 -5.21 6.03 -44.13
N THR A 388 -5.59 5.22 -45.14
CA THR A 388 -5.72 3.76 -44.98
C THR A 388 -4.39 3.12 -44.61
N GLN A 389 -3.30 3.46 -45.30
CA GLN A 389 -1.95 2.93 -44.98
C GLN A 389 -1.50 3.31 -43.56
N GLN A 390 -1.81 4.52 -43.09
CA GLN A 390 -1.55 4.91 -41.70
C GLN A 390 -2.40 4.12 -40.69
N MET A 391 -3.67 3.84 -41.00
CA MET A 391 -4.51 2.99 -40.17
C MET A 391 -4.02 1.53 -40.14
N ASP A 392 -3.58 0.97 -41.28
CA ASP A 392 -3.02 -0.39 -41.35
C ASP A 392 -1.74 -0.52 -40.50
N LEU A 393 -0.86 0.49 -40.51
CA LEU A 393 0.32 0.56 -39.65
C LEU A 393 -0.06 0.63 -38.16
N GLN A 394 -1.00 1.50 -37.79
CA GLN A 394 -1.50 1.62 -36.40
C GLN A 394 -2.17 0.33 -35.92
N LEU A 395 -2.90 -0.37 -36.79
CA LEU A 395 -3.47 -1.68 -36.50
C LEU A 395 -2.36 -2.72 -36.26
N ALA A 396 -1.33 -2.77 -37.11
CA ALA A 396 -0.20 -3.68 -36.93
C ALA A 396 0.56 -3.44 -35.60
N GLU A 397 0.83 -2.18 -35.25
CA GLU A 397 1.41 -1.80 -33.96
C GLU A 397 0.51 -2.19 -32.77
N GLY A 398 -0.80 -1.95 -32.89
CA GLY A 398 -1.80 -2.33 -31.88
C GLY A 398 -1.91 -3.84 -31.67
N HIS A 399 -1.86 -4.62 -32.75
CA HIS A 399 -1.79 -6.08 -32.70
C HIS A 399 -0.52 -6.57 -31.97
N LEU A 400 0.64 -5.99 -32.29
CA LEU A 400 1.91 -6.31 -31.66
C LEU A 400 1.91 -5.97 -30.15
N HIS A 401 1.37 -4.80 -29.77
CA HIS A 401 1.21 -4.42 -28.37
C HIS A 401 0.24 -5.34 -27.62
N ARG A 402 -0.90 -5.68 -28.22
CA ARG A 402 -1.87 -6.64 -27.65
C ARG A 402 -1.24 -8.00 -27.39
N GLN A 403 -0.44 -8.51 -28.33
CA GLN A 403 0.26 -9.79 -28.16
C GLN A 403 1.34 -9.73 -27.07
N LYS A 404 2.16 -8.69 -27.06
CA LYS A 404 3.20 -8.49 -26.02
C LYS A 404 2.58 -8.47 -24.62
N ASN A 405 1.45 -7.81 -24.45
CA ASN A 405 0.71 -7.79 -23.19
C ASN A 405 0.11 -9.15 -22.83
N LEU A 406 -0.38 -9.92 -23.82
CA LEU A 406 -0.88 -11.29 -23.62
C LEU A 406 0.22 -12.26 -23.17
N GLU A 407 1.41 -12.19 -23.77
CA GLU A 407 2.60 -12.97 -23.36
C GLU A 407 2.98 -12.72 -21.90
N VAL A 408 3.05 -11.44 -21.50
CA VAL A 408 3.32 -11.05 -20.09
C VAL A 408 2.21 -11.56 -19.17
N LEU A 409 0.94 -11.42 -19.54
CA LEU A 409 -0.20 -11.90 -18.74
C LEU A 409 -0.17 -13.42 -18.54
N VAL A 410 0.06 -14.20 -19.61
CA VAL A 410 0.16 -15.67 -19.56
C VAL A 410 1.32 -16.11 -18.65
N ARG A 411 2.43 -15.36 -18.63
CA ARG A 411 3.58 -15.64 -17.74
C ARG A 411 3.28 -15.30 -16.29
N LEU A 412 2.61 -14.18 -16.02
CA LEU A 412 2.15 -13.84 -14.67
C LEU A 412 1.15 -14.88 -14.14
N GLN A 413 0.22 -15.37 -14.97
CA GLN A 413 -0.68 -16.47 -14.62
C GLN A 413 0.07 -17.79 -14.37
N ARG A 414 1.11 -18.12 -15.14
CA ARG A 414 1.97 -19.28 -14.85
C ARG A 414 2.72 -19.12 -13.51
N LYS A 415 3.26 -17.92 -13.23
CA LYS A 415 3.96 -17.59 -11.97
C LYS A 415 3.01 -17.66 -10.76
N GLU A 416 1.78 -17.18 -10.91
CA GLU A 416 0.72 -17.23 -9.89
C GLU A 416 0.22 -18.66 -9.60
N ARG A 417 0.07 -19.51 -10.62
CA ARG A 417 -0.18 -20.95 -10.44
C ARG A 417 0.97 -21.65 -9.71
N LEU A 418 2.22 -21.39 -10.09
CA LEU A 418 3.40 -21.96 -9.42
C LEU A 418 3.48 -21.56 -7.93
N TYR A 419 3.22 -20.29 -7.60
CA TYR A 419 3.13 -19.86 -6.20
C TYR A 419 1.94 -20.48 -5.46
N SER A 420 0.82 -20.74 -6.14
CA SER A 420 -0.33 -21.43 -5.55
C SER A 420 -0.07 -22.91 -5.29
N GLU A 421 0.70 -23.58 -6.15
CA GLU A 421 1.19 -24.96 -5.94
C GLU A 421 2.24 -25.04 -4.83
N LEU A 422 3.12 -24.03 -4.71
CA LEU A 422 4.07 -23.88 -3.62
C LEU A 422 3.36 -23.69 -2.27
N LYS A 423 2.38 -22.77 -2.21
CA LYS A 423 1.52 -22.54 -1.03
C LYS A 423 0.70 -23.78 -0.64
N GLY A 424 0.32 -24.60 -1.62
CA GLY A 424 -0.36 -25.87 -1.40
C GLY A 424 0.57 -27.06 -1.10
N SER A 425 1.89 -26.84 -0.96
CA SER A 425 2.91 -27.90 -0.78
C SER A 425 2.92 -28.99 -1.86
N ARG A 426 2.37 -28.70 -3.06
CA ARG A 426 2.32 -29.63 -4.21
C ARG A 426 3.46 -29.41 -5.19
N TYR A 427 4.13 -28.25 -5.13
CA TYR A 427 5.25 -27.94 -6.02
C TYR A 427 6.50 -28.77 -5.68
N ARG A 428 7.10 -29.38 -6.70
CA ARG A 428 8.33 -30.17 -6.58
C ARG A 428 9.51 -29.41 -7.20
N LEU A 429 10.48 -29.03 -6.37
CA LEU A 429 11.75 -28.44 -6.81
C LEU A 429 12.45 -29.37 -7.83
N LEU A 430 12.70 -28.84 -9.03
CA LEU A 430 13.44 -29.52 -10.09
C LEU A 430 14.94 -29.61 -9.78
N PHE A 431 15.49 -28.53 -9.23
CA PHE A 431 16.87 -28.44 -8.74
C PHE A 431 16.84 -28.27 -7.23
N ARG A 432 17.61 -29.10 -6.51
CA ARG A 432 17.71 -29.06 -5.03
C ARG A 432 18.95 -28.30 -4.51
N ASN A 433 19.93 -28.07 -5.39
CA ASN A 433 21.18 -27.40 -5.06
C ASN A 433 21.20 -26.04 -5.76
N GLU A 434 21.48 -24.98 -5.01
CA GLU A 434 21.44 -23.59 -5.47
C GLU A 434 22.42 -23.34 -6.64
N SER A 435 23.68 -23.73 -6.49
CA SER A 435 24.68 -23.66 -7.58
C SER A 435 24.26 -24.40 -8.86
N SER A 436 23.52 -25.51 -8.77
CA SER A 436 22.99 -26.21 -9.95
C SER A 436 21.82 -25.48 -10.61
N LEU A 437 21.02 -24.75 -9.82
CA LEU A 437 19.97 -23.87 -10.33
C LEU A 437 20.58 -22.64 -11.02
N GLU A 438 21.60 -22.02 -10.43
CA GLU A 438 22.32 -20.87 -11.03
C GLU A 438 22.97 -21.23 -12.36
N MET A 439 23.66 -22.37 -12.46
CA MET A 439 24.27 -22.83 -13.71
C MET A 439 23.24 -23.05 -14.83
N GLU A 440 22.08 -23.63 -14.53
CA GLU A 440 21.02 -23.77 -15.55
C GLU A 440 20.36 -22.43 -15.88
N ILE A 441 20.16 -21.53 -14.91
CA ILE A 441 19.67 -20.17 -15.16
C ILE A 441 20.60 -19.42 -16.11
N GLU A 442 21.91 -19.45 -15.90
CA GLU A 442 22.88 -18.74 -16.75
C GLU A 442 22.96 -19.36 -18.16
N LYS A 443 22.89 -20.69 -18.25
CA LYS A 443 22.77 -21.42 -19.52
C LYS A 443 21.50 -21.03 -20.29
N GLN A 444 20.36 -20.89 -19.62
CA GLN A 444 19.11 -20.45 -20.25
C GLN A 444 19.14 -18.96 -20.64
N LYS A 445 19.76 -18.07 -19.83
CA LYS A 445 20.01 -16.67 -20.24
C LYS A 445 20.84 -16.61 -21.53
N LYS A 446 21.92 -17.38 -21.61
CA LYS A 446 22.79 -17.41 -22.79
C LYS A 446 22.03 -17.89 -24.03
N ILE A 447 21.32 -19.02 -23.94
CA ILE A 447 20.49 -19.54 -25.04
C ILE A 447 19.44 -18.49 -25.47
N ASN A 448 18.81 -17.78 -24.54
CA ASN A 448 17.86 -16.71 -24.87
C ASN A 448 18.53 -15.50 -25.55
N ALA A 449 19.74 -15.13 -25.15
CA ALA A 449 20.51 -14.06 -25.78
C ALA A 449 20.93 -14.44 -27.22
N ASP A 450 21.46 -15.66 -27.40
CA ASP A 450 21.84 -16.20 -28.71
C ASP A 450 20.62 -16.26 -29.66
N LEU A 451 19.47 -16.75 -29.18
CA LEU A 451 18.20 -16.76 -29.94
C LEU A 451 17.68 -15.34 -30.24
N THR A 452 17.84 -14.39 -29.32
CA THR A 452 17.43 -13.00 -29.52
C THR A 452 18.24 -12.37 -30.66
N ALA A 453 19.56 -12.55 -30.66
CA ALA A 453 20.45 -12.05 -31.72
C ALA A 453 20.14 -12.69 -33.09
N ILE A 454 19.84 -13.98 -33.14
CA ILE A 454 19.44 -14.68 -34.37
C ILE A 454 18.13 -14.10 -34.92
N VAL A 455 17.11 -13.85 -34.07
CA VAL A 455 15.84 -13.26 -34.52
C VAL A 455 16.02 -11.81 -34.97
N GLU A 456 16.90 -11.03 -34.32
CA GLU A 456 17.21 -9.65 -34.74
C GLU A 456 17.92 -9.59 -36.10
N ALA A 457 18.86 -10.50 -36.37
CA ALA A 457 19.47 -10.64 -37.69
C ALA A 457 18.43 -11.03 -38.75
N LEU A 458 17.58 -12.03 -38.47
CA LEU A 458 16.53 -12.46 -39.40
C LEU A 458 15.49 -11.37 -39.73
N ILE A 459 15.23 -10.42 -38.80
CA ILE A 459 14.37 -9.25 -39.06
C ILE A 459 15.02 -8.31 -40.10
N GLN A 460 16.34 -8.15 -40.04
CA GLN A 460 17.10 -7.33 -40.98
C GLN A 460 17.22 -8.02 -42.36
N ASP A 461 17.48 -9.33 -42.37
CA ASP A 461 17.65 -10.11 -43.60
C ASP A 461 16.32 -10.37 -44.35
N PHE A 462 15.20 -10.48 -43.64
CA PHE A 462 13.89 -10.80 -44.22
C PHE A 462 12.77 -9.80 -43.82
N PRO A 463 12.76 -8.57 -44.36
CA PRO A 463 11.73 -7.56 -44.07
C PRO A 463 10.29 -8.02 -44.35
N SER A 464 10.08 -8.93 -45.32
CA SER A 464 8.77 -9.53 -45.61
C SER A 464 8.21 -10.40 -44.48
N LEU A 465 9.05 -10.82 -43.53
CA LEU A 465 8.69 -11.60 -42.34
C LEU A 465 8.80 -10.77 -41.04
N GLN A 466 9.01 -9.45 -41.15
CA GLN A 466 9.23 -8.54 -40.02
C GLN A 466 8.15 -8.66 -38.94
N LEU A 467 6.86 -8.73 -39.30
CA LEU A 467 5.78 -8.85 -38.32
C LEU A 467 5.86 -10.18 -37.54
N PRO A 468 5.82 -11.38 -38.16
CA PRO A 468 6.06 -12.66 -37.47
C PRO A 468 7.33 -12.69 -36.62
N LEU A 469 8.47 -12.21 -37.12
CA LEU A 469 9.74 -12.24 -36.40
C LEU A 469 9.77 -11.26 -35.22
N THR A 470 9.12 -10.09 -35.34
CA THR A 470 8.95 -9.17 -34.22
C THR A 470 8.00 -9.74 -33.15
N THR A 471 7.06 -10.64 -33.54
CA THR A 471 6.26 -11.37 -32.54
C THR A 471 7.12 -12.30 -31.68
N THR A 472 7.97 -13.12 -32.30
CA THR A 472 8.84 -14.06 -31.58
C THR A 472 9.88 -13.30 -30.74
N LEU A 473 10.41 -12.18 -31.25
CA LEU A 473 11.32 -11.30 -30.50
C LEU A 473 10.69 -10.76 -29.20
N ASN A 474 9.40 -10.41 -29.22
CA ASN A 474 8.69 -9.99 -28.00
C ASN A 474 8.50 -11.15 -27.00
N THR A 475 8.25 -12.38 -27.48
CA THR A 475 8.20 -13.60 -26.66
C THR A 475 9.57 -13.93 -26.03
N LEU A 476 10.69 -13.69 -26.73
CA LEU A 476 12.05 -13.85 -26.18
C LEU A 476 12.38 -12.77 -25.14
N LYS A 477 12.22 -11.49 -25.50
CA LYS A 477 12.58 -10.35 -24.62
C LYS A 477 11.74 -10.27 -23.34
N SER A 478 10.50 -10.74 -23.36
CA SER A 478 9.64 -10.83 -22.16
C SER A 478 10.11 -11.88 -21.14
N MET A 479 11.08 -12.75 -21.46
CA MET A 479 11.73 -13.60 -20.43
C MET A 479 12.60 -12.78 -19.49
N ASN A 480 13.41 -11.85 -20.02
CA ASN A 480 14.35 -11.07 -19.21
C ASN A 480 13.62 -10.09 -18.28
N ASN A 481 12.59 -9.40 -18.76
CA ASN A 481 11.82 -8.46 -17.94
C ASN A 481 11.04 -9.11 -16.78
N SER A 482 10.87 -10.44 -16.79
CA SER A 482 10.19 -11.17 -15.70
C SER A 482 11.01 -11.23 -14.40
N ASN A 483 12.30 -10.87 -14.46
CA ASN A 483 13.23 -10.88 -13.33
C ASN A 483 13.48 -9.48 -12.72
N ASN A 484 13.13 -8.40 -13.43
CA ASN A 484 13.34 -7.01 -12.98
C ASN A 484 12.13 -6.41 -12.23
N VAL A 485 11.25 -7.26 -11.69
CA VAL A 485 10.11 -6.86 -10.85
C VAL A 485 10.11 -7.73 -9.58
N VAL A 486 10.96 -7.32 -8.65
CA VAL A 486 11.07 -7.75 -7.24
C VAL A 486 11.33 -6.49 -6.43
#